data_AF-A0A4R2YZN4-F1
#
_entry.id   AF-A0A4R2YZN4-F1
#
_cell.length_a   1.000
_cell.length_b   1.000
_cell.length_c   1.000
_cell.angle_alpha   90.00
_cell.angle_beta   90.00
_cell.angle_gamma   90.00
#
_symmetry.space_group_name_H-M   'P 1'
#
loop_
_entity.id
_entity.type
_entity.pdbx_description
1 polymer ?
#
loop_
_entity_poly.entity_id
_entity_poly.type
_entity_poly.pdbx_seq_one_letter_code
_entity_poly.pdbx_strand_id
1 'polypeptide(L)'
;MSEESDVEKTEEPTPTRISKAREEGQVPRSKELTSLLMLLVGWMLIMLGGSHLAGKLSLLLHNGLTFDRLVMLDSRLMLLRAGELFSMAVFSVLPILVGLFFTGLASPLLLGGLNISGKSLKMDLKRLNPLSGLKRMFSTQVVSELLKSLLKVTLVGCAAGVYLMSAKSHMIQLIYEPVAIGLKDMRSLVSGCLLVVILALIPLVGYDVFHQIMSNLKKLRMSRQEIRDEFKQQEGDPHVKGRIKQLQRAAARQRMMEDIPQADVIVNNPTHYSIALSYKEDGTGAPMMLAKGAGDIALRIREEAAKHNIPMLEAPPLARALYRHCEIGEQIPTELYGAVAEVLAWVYGLRRWKKGTGALPKKPENLPVPAALDFAQESHE
;
A
#
# COMPACT_ATOMS: atom_id res chain seq x y z
N MET A 1 27.76 -7.76 15.05
CA MET A 1 27.92 -8.24 13.66
C MET A 1 26.76 -7.73 12.81
N SER A 2 26.68 -6.41 12.61
CA SER A 2 25.58 -5.77 11.87
C SER A 2 26.02 -4.42 11.28
N GLU A 3 27.30 -4.27 10.97
CA GLU A 3 27.86 -3.06 10.34
C GLU A 3 28.34 -3.33 8.90
N GLU A 4 28.48 -4.59 8.47
CA GLU A 4 28.91 -4.93 7.10
C GLU A 4 27.78 -4.87 6.05
N SER A 5 26.51 -4.86 6.45
CA SER A 5 25.37 -4.88 5.50
C SER A 5 24.92 -3.51 5.00
N ASP A 6 25.42 -2.41 5.56
CA ASP A 6 25.00 -1.06 5.17
C ASP A 6 25.71 -0.56 3.89
N VAL A 7 26.82 -1.19 3.49
CA VAL A 7 27.58 -0.82 2.28
C VAL A 7 26.86 -1.25 0.99
N GLU A 8 26.01 -2.27 1.05
CA GLU A 8 25.29 -2.80 -0.13
C GLU A 8 23.94 -2.11 -0.42
N LYS A 9 23.46 -1.25 0.48
CA LYS A 9 22.15 -0.58 0.37
C LYS A 9 22.29 0.79 -0.31
N THR A 10 22.35 0.76 -1.64
CA THR A 10 22.52 1.97 -2.46
C THR A 10 21.22 2.49 -3.07
N GLU A 11 20.23 1.61 -3.25
CA GLU A 11 19.01 1.92 -4.00
C GLU A 11 17.94 2.60 -3.13
N GLU A 12 17.08 3.37 -3.77
CA GLU A 12 15.98 4.06 -3.10
C GLU A 12 14.90 3.08 -2.63
N PRO A 13 14.22 3.37 -1.50
CA PRO A 13 13.14 2.52 -1.00
C PRO A 13 11.95 2.48 -1.97
N THR A 14 11.40 1.30 -2.19
CA THR A 14 10.13 1.09 -2.89
C THR A 14 8.95 1.67 -2.10
N PRO A 15 7.82 2.01 -2.75
CA PRO A 15 6.63 2.50 -2.07
C PRO A 15 6.11 1.50 -1.01
N THR A 16 6.26 0.21 -1.25
CA THR A 16 5.88 -0.86 -0.32
C THR A 16 6.81 -0.98 0.89
N ARG A 17 8.11 -0.70 0.73
CA ARG A 17 9.01 -0.58 1.89
C ARG A 17 8.63 0.61 2.77
N ILE A 18 8.30 1.75 2.15
CA ILE A 18 7.87 2.96 2.88
C ILE A 18 6.56 2.70 3.63
N SER A 19 5.58 2.04 3.00
CA SER A 19 4.31 1.73 3.67
C SER A 19 4.49 0.76 4.84
N LYS A 20 5.29 -0.31 4.67
CA LYS A 20 5.63 -1.25 5.76
C LYS A 20 6.33 -0.55 6.92
N ALA A 21 7.31 0.32 6.64
CA ALA A 21 7.99 1.09 7.68
C ALA A 21 7.00 2.01 8.44
N ARG A 22 6.05 2.62 7.74
CA ARG A 22 4.95 3.36 8.38
C ARG A 22 4.09 2.43 9.22
N GLU A 23 3.63 1.29 8.72
CA GLU A 23 2.84 0.33 9.51
C GLU A 23 3.56 -0.16 10.78
N GLU A 24 4.89 -0.21 10.78
CA GLU A 24 5.70 -0.56 11.94
C GLU A 24 5.94 0.62 12.91
N GLY A 25 5.46 1.81 12.57
CA GLY A 25 5.61 3.03 13.38
C GLY A 25 6.95 3.75 13.17
N GLN A 26 7.75 3.34 12.18
CA GLN A 26 9.03 3.97 11.86
C GLN A 26 8.81 5.20 10.97
N VAL A 27 8.63 6.35 11.61
CA VAL A 27 8.52 7.65 10.96
C VAL A 27 9.58 8.62 11.48
N PRO A 28 10.11 9.52 10.63
CA PRO A 28 11.06 10.53 11.08
C PRO A 28 10.38 11.44 12.10
N ARG A 29 11.05 11.64 13.24
CA ARG A 29 10.62 12.56 14.30
C ARG A 29 11.82 13.36 14.80
N SER A 30 11.71 14.68 14.83
CA SER A 30 12.68 15.58 15.47
C SER A 30 12.07 16.12 16.75
N LYS A 31 12.76 15.90 17.88
CA LYS A 31 12.37 16.48 19.17
C LYS A 31 12.62 17.99 19.19
N GLU A 32 13.65 18.45 18.48
CA GLU A 32 14.03 19.86 18.43
C GLU A 32 12.98 20.70 17.71
N LEU A 33 12.37 20.17 16.64
CA LEU A 33 11.25 20.82 15.96
C LEU A 33 10.05 21.00 16.89
N THR A 34 9.73 19.99 17.71
CA THR A 34 8.64 20.09 18.68
C THR A 34 8.92 21.16 19.72
N SER A 35 10.12 21.18 20.28
CA SER A 35 10.52 22.22 21.25
C SER A 35 10.44 23.62 20.65
N LEU A 36 10.92 23.83 19.41
CA LEU A 36 10.86 25.12 18.73
C LEU A 36 9.43 25.58 18.48
N LEU A 37 8.56 24.69 17.99
CA LEU A 37 7.16 25.01 17.73
C LEU A 37 6.41 25.32 19.03
N MET A 38 6.68 24.58 20.11
CA MET A 38 6.12 24.87 21.43
C MET A 38 6.52 26.25 21.94
N LEU A 39 7.78 26.65 21.75
CA LEU A 39 8.24 27.98 22.11
C LEU A 39 7.61 29.07 21.24
N LEU A 40 7.55 28.87 19.92
CA LEU A 40 7.00 29.84 18.97
C LEU A 40 5.49 30.04 19.14
N VAL A 41 4.73 28.94 19.24
CA VAL A 41 3.29 29.00 19.49
C VAL A 41 3.01 29.52 20.89
N GLY A 42 3.78 29.10 21.90
CA GLY A 42 3.67 29.64 23.26
C GLY A 42 3.87 31.16 23.29
N TRP A 43 4.92 31.65 22.63
CA TRP A 43 5.17 33.08 22.46
C TRP A 43 3.99 33.78 21.77
N MET A 44 3.49 33.23 20.66
CA MET A 44 2.35 33.79 19.91
C MET A 44 1.07 33.84 20.76
N LEU A 45 0.75 32.77 21.49
CA LEU A 45 -0.41 32.70 22.38
C LEU A 45 -0.32 33.74 23.51
N ILE A 46 0.86 33.93 24.09
CA ILE A 46 1.09 34.96 25.11
C ILE A 46 0.98 36.35 24.49
N MET A 47 1.44 36.56 23.25
CA MET A 47 1.31 37.88 22.59
C MET A 47 -0.15 38.24 22.28
N LEU A 48 -0.95 37.28 21.82
CA LEU A 48 -2.35 37.50 21.44
C LEU A 48 -3.29 37.51 22.66
N GLY A 49 -3.08 36.60 23.61
CA GLY A 49 -3.99 36.37 24.74
C GLY A 49 -3.45 36.84 26.09
N GLY A 50 -2.19 37.27 26.20
CA GLY A 50 -1.54 37.57 27.47
C GLY A 50 -2.14 38.76 28.21
N SER A 51 -2.63 39.79 27.50
CA SER A 51 -3.33 40.92 28.12
C SER A 51 -4.65 40.49 28.76
N HIS A 52 -5.42 39.63 28.07
CA HIS A 52 -6.65 39.05 28.60
C HIS A 52 -6.36 38.17 29.82
N LEU A 53 -5.34 37.31 29.74
CA LEU A 53 -4.90 36.47 30.85
C LEU A 53 -4.47 37.32 32.06
N ALA A 54 -3.63 38.34 31.84
CA ALA A 54 -3.18 39.23 32.90
C ALA A 54 -4.36 39.96 33.59
N GLY A 55 -5.33 40.44 32.81
CA GLY A 55 -6.55 41.04 33.33
C GLY A 55 -7.39 40.06 34.18
N LYS A 56 -7.55 38.81 33.72
CA LYS A 56 -8.26 37.76 34.48
C LYS A 56 -7.51 37.39 35.76
N LEU A 57 -6.19 37.25 35.72
CA LEU A 57 -5.37 36.96 36.91
C LEU A 57 -5.39 38.14 37.90
N SER A 58 -5.38 39.38 37.42
CA SER A 58 -5.53 40.57 38.25
C SER A 58 -6.91 40.61 38.93
N LEU A 59 -7.98 40.33 38.19
CA LEU A 59 -9.33 40.22 38.76
C LEU A 59 -9.43 39.06 39.76
N LEU A 60 -8.77 37.93 39.49
CA LEU A 60 -8.71 36.80 40.41
C LEU A 60 -8.01 37.19 41.73
N LEU A 61 -6.86 37.87 41.65
CA LEU A 61 -6.17 38.39 42.82
C LEU A 61 -7.04 39.39 43.59
N HIS A 62 -7.67 40.34 42.88
CA HIS A 62 -8.58 41.30 43.49
C HIS A 62 -9.73 40.60 44.22
N ASN A 63 -10.39 39.64 43.56
CA ASN A 63 -11.52 38.89 44.10
C ASN A 63 -11.14 37.90 45.22
N GLY A 64 -9.89 37.45 45.24
CA GLY A 64 -9.36 36.53 46.26
C GLY A 64 -8.81 37.25 47.50
N LEU A 65 -8.38 38.51 47.35
CA LEU A 65 -7.87 39.35 48.44
C LEU A 65 -8.93 40.33 48.99
N THR A 66 -10.10 40.40 48.37
CA THR A 66 -11.25 41.12 48.92
C THR A 66 -12.08 40.17 49.79
N PHE A 67 -12.21 40.54 51.06
CA PHE A 67 -12.96 39.74 52.04
C PHE A 67 -14.29 40.41 52.34
N ASP A 68 -15.38 39.74 51.98
CA ASP A 68 -16.72 40.12 52.43
C ASP A 68 -16.99 39.45 53.79
N ARG A 69 -17.40 40.25 54.77
CA ARG A 69 -17.71 39.81 56.13
C ARG A 69 -18.81 38.73 56.14
N LEU A 70 -19.75 38.79 55.20
CA LEU A 70 -20.83 37.81 55.08
C LEU A 70 -20.30 36.43 54.64
N VAL A 71 -19.30 36.40 53.76
CA VAL A 71 -18.68 35.16 53.28
C VAL A 71 -17.79 34.54 54.36
N MET A 72 -17.17 35.34 55.23
CA MET A 72 -16.31 34.82 56.31
C MET A 72 -17.07 34.11 57.44
N LEU A 73 -18.36 34.37 57.59
CA LEU A 73 -19.19 33.81 58.67
C LEU A 73 -19.84 32.47 58.29
N ASP A 74 -19.81 32.08 57.02
CA ASP A 74 -20.39 30.84 56.53
C ASP A 74 -19.38 30.02 55.70
N SER A 75 -18.93 28.90 56.27
CA SER A 75 -17.96 27.99 55.63
C SER A 75 -18.44 27.45 54.27
N ARG A 76 -19.75 27.34 54.05
CA ARG A 76 -20.31 26.88 52.78
C ARG A 76 -20.16 27.94 51.69
N LEU A 77 -20.38 29.21 52.03
CA LEU A 77 -20.19 30.34 51.12
C LEU A 77 -18.69 30.53 50.78
N MET A 78 -17.79 30.28 51.74
CA MET A 78 -16.35 30.27 51.48
C MET A 78 -15.96 29.21 50.44
N LEU A 79 -16.50 27.99 50.54
CA LEU A 79 -16.22 26.90 49.58
C LEU A 79 -16.76 27.21 48.18
N LEU A 80 -17.96 27.77 48.07
CA LEU A 80 -18.54 28.21 46.80
C LEU A 80 -17.65 29.28 46.14
N ARG A 81 -17.22 30.28 46.93
CA ARG A 81 -16.33 31.34 46.44
C ARG A 81 -14.97 30.80 46.01
N ALA A 82 -14.41 29.85 46.74
CA ALA A 82 -13.17 29.17 46.34
C ALA A 82 -13.35 28.40 45.02
N GLY A 83 -14.50 27.75 44.82
CA GLY A 83 -14.85 27.09 43.55
C GLY A 83 -14.96 28.07 42.38
N GLU A 84 -15.57 29.23 42.58
CA GLU A 84 -15.63 30.30 41.57
C GLU A 84 -14.22 30.78 41.18
N LEU A 85 -13.36 31.10 42.17
CA LEU A 85 -11.99 31.52 41.91
C LEU A 85 -11.17 30.43 41.22
N PHE A 86 -11.34 29.17 41.61
CA PHE A 86 -10.68 28.03 40.98
C PHE A 86 -11.12 27.87 39.52
N SER A 87 -12.43 27.87 39.25
CA SER A 87 -12.94 27.78 37.89
C SER A 87 -12.42 28.94 37.03
N MET A 88 -12.40 30.16 37.56
CA MET A 88 -11.86 31.32 36.88
C MET A 88 -10.37 31.15 36.56
N ALA A 89 -9.55 30.64 37.48
CA ALA A 89 -8.14 30.32 37.22
C ALA A 89 -7.99 29.32 36.08
N VAL A 90 -8.72 28.21 36.15
CA VAL A 90 -8.66 27.13 35.16
C VAL A 90 -9.04 27.66 33.77
N PHE A 91 -10.19 28.31 33.63
CA PHE A 91 -10.65 28.84 32.34
C PHE A 91 -9.77 29.96 31.78
N SER A 92 -9.03 30.68 32.64
CA SER A 92 -8.10 31.72 32.20
C SER A 92 -6.85 31.12 31.53
N VAL A 93 -6.32 30.02 32.06
CA VAL A 93 -5.10 29.38 31.55
C VAL A 93 -5.40 28.33 30.47
N LEU A 94 -6.62 27.78 30.46
CA LEU A 94 -7.06 26.72 29.56
C LEU A 94 -6.77 27.00 28.07
N PRO A 95 -7.03 28.19 27.50
CA PRO A 95 -6.76 28.44 26.08
C PRO A 95 -5.28 28.26 25.70
N ILE A 96 -4.36 28.66 26.58
CA ILE A 96 -2.92 28.50 26.36
C ILE A 96 -2.55 27.02 26.44
N LEU A 97 -3.04 26.29 27.45
CA LEU A 97 -2.78 24.87 27.61
C LEU A 97 -3.31 24.05 26.43
N VAL A 98 -4.53 24.36 25.98
CA VAL A 98 -5.15 23.70 24.83
C VAL A 98 -4.35 24.00 23.55
N GLY A 99 -3.93 25.26 23.34
CA GLY A 99 -3.10 25.61 22.19
C GLY A 99 -1.75 24.88 22.17
N LEU A 100 -1.08 24.80 23.32
CA LEU A 100 0.17 24.05 23.48
C LEU A 100 -0.03 22.53 23.35
N PHE A 101 -1.14 21.99 23.86
CA PHE A 101 -1.50 20.58 23.70
C PHE A 101 -1.66 20.20 22.22
N PHE A 102 -2.41 21.00 21.46
CA PHE A 102 -2.55 20.78 20.02
C PHE A 102 -1.24 20.96 19.27
N THR A 103 -0.37 21.89 19.70
CA THR A 103 0.97 22.06 19.12
C THR A 103 1.84 20.83 19.35
N GLY A 104 1.81 20.26 20.56
CA GLY A 104 2.51 19.02 20.89
C GLY A 104 2.03 17.82 20.08
N LEU A 105 0.73 17.74 19.81
CA LEU A 105 0.15 16.71 18.94
C LEU A 105 0.49 16.93 17.46
N ALA A 106 0.41 18.18 16.98
CA ALA A 106 0.60 18.52 15.57
C ALA A 106 2.07 18.49 15.15
N SER A 107 3.00 18.82 16.04
CA SER A 107 4.42 18.94 15.68
C SER A 107 5.02 17.66 15.10
N PRO A 108 4.84 16.46 15.71
CA PRO A 108 5.35 15.22 15.12
C PRO A 108 4.70 14.89 13.76
N LEU A 109 3.46 15.34 13.52
CA LEU A 109 2.72 15.10 12.28
C LEU A 109 3.32 15.89 11.11
N LEU A 110 3.92 17.05 11.36
CA LEU A 110 4.58 17.85 10.32
C LEU A 110 5.77 17.13 9.67
N LEU A 111 6.45 16.24 10.41
CA LEU A 111 7.59 15.46 9.88
C LEU A 111 7.21 14.05 9.44
N GLY A 112 6.50 13.33 10.30
CA GLY A 112 6.24 11.90 10.10
C GLY A 112 4.90 11.59 9.44
N GLY A 113 4.00 12.58 9.34
CA GLY A 113 2.60 12.37 8.99
C GLY A 113 1.78 11.70 10.11
N LEU A 114 0.48 11.55 9.86
CA LEU A 114 -0.41 10.76 10.71
C LEU A 114 -0.13 9.28 10.50
N ASN A 115 0.37 8.62 11.55
CA ASN A 115 0.67 7.20 11.50
C ASN A 115 0.27 6.51 12.80
N ILE A 116 -0.82 5.75 12.74
CA ILE A 116 -1.39 5.00 13.85
C ILE A 116 -0.99 3.53 13.66
N SER A 117 0.04 3.09 14.36
CA SER A 117 0.48 1.70 14.35
C SER A 117 0.11 0.99 15.65
N GLY A 118 -0.81 0.03 15.57
CA GLY A 118 -1.11 -0.87 16.70
C GLY A 118 0.04 -1.81 17.06
N LYS A 119 1.00 -2.04 16.15
CA LYS A 119 2.18 -2.89 16.42
C LYS A 119 3.15 -2.25 17.42
N SER A 120 3.22 -0.92 17.46
CA SER A 120 4.09 -0.18 18.39
C SER A 120 3.64 -0.28 19.86
N LEU A 121 2.38 -0.65 20.11
CA LEU A 121 1.82 -0.84 21.47
C LEU A 121 2.18 -2.20 22.10
N LYS A 122 2.81 -3.13 21.37
CA LYS A 122 3.22 -4.41 21.96
C LYS A 122 4.30 -4.17 23.02
N MET A 123 4.07 -4.65 24.24
CA MET A 123 5.05 -4.57 25.32
C MET A 123 6.25 -5.47 25.00
N ASP A 124 7.33 -4.88 24.53
CA ASP A 124 8.58 -5.58 24.24
C ASP A 124 9.50 -5.58 25.48
N LEU A 125 9.45 -6.67 26.25
CA LEU A 125 10.24 -6.85 27.49
C LEU A 125 11.75 -6.72 27.26
N LYS A 126 12.23 -6.90 26.02
CA LYS A 126 13.66 -6.71 25.69
C LYS A 126 14.10 -5.25 25.80
N ARG A 127 13.18 -4.29 25.71
CA ARG A 127 13.48 -2.84 25.86
C ARG A 127 13.77 -2.42 27.31
N LEU A 128 13.44 -3.27 28.29
CA LEU A 128 13.67 -3.00 29.71
C LEU A 128 15.06 -3.44 30.20
N ASN A 129 15.91 -4.02 29.35
CA ASN A 129 17.22 -4.52 29.78
C ASN A 129 18.20 -3.36 30.06
N PRO A 130 18.66 -3.17 31.32
CA PRO A 130 19.52 -2.05 31.72
C PRO A 130 20.90 -2.05 31.05
N LEU A 131 21.46 -3.23 30.75
CA LEU A 131 22.76 -3.35 30.05
C LEU A 131 22.71 -2.77 28.64
N SER A 132 21.60 -2.99 27.92
CA SER A 132 21.38 -2.42 26.59
C SER A 132 21.19 -0.91 26.63
N GLY A 133 20.58 -0.39 27.71
CA GLY A 133 20.45 1.04 27.99
C GLY A 133 21.80 1.71 28.21
N LEU A 134 22.67 1.12 29.04
CA LEU A 134 24.02 1.64 29.30
C LEU A 134 24.87 1.68 28.02
N LYS A 135 24.86 0.61 27.20
CA LYS A 135 25.59 0.58 25.93
C LYS A 135 25.09 1.67 24.96
N ARG A 136 23.79 1.94 24.96
CA ARG A 136 23.19 3.01 24.16
C ARG A 136 23.60 4.41 24.65
N MET A 137 23.83 4.59 25.96
CA MET A 137 24.33 5.85 26.52
C MET A 137 25.73 6.22 26.00
N PHE A 138 26.57 5.23 25.66
CA PHE A 138 27.90 5.43 25.09
C PHE A 138 27.93 5.33 23.55
N SER A 139 26.78 5.49 22.88
CA SER A 139 26.73 5.48 21.41
C SER A 139 27.13 6.82 20.81
N THR A 140 27.61 6.79 19.56
CA THR A 140 27.89 7.98 18.73
C THR A 140 26.69 8.93 18.64
N GLN A 141 25.47 8.39 18.74
CA GLN A 141 24.24 9.16 18.78
C GLN A 141 24.17 10.08 20.03
N VAL A 142 24.57 9.61 21.20
CA VAL A 142 24.52 10.41 22.43
C VAL A 142 25.55 11.52 22.41
N VAL A 143 26.75 11.27 21.86
CA VAL A 143 27.76 12.31 21.65
C VAL A 143 27.24 13.40 20.69
N SER A 144 26.57 13.01 19.61
CA SER A 144 25.92 13.96 18.68
C SER A 144 24.81 14.77 19.36
N GLU A 145 23.97 14.14 20.19
CA GLU A 145 22.93 14.82 20.96
C GLU A 145 23.52 15.80 21.99
N LEU A 146 24.61 15.42 22.66
CA LEU A 146 25.34 16.29 23.59
C LEU A 146 25.91 17.52 22.86
N LEU A 147 26.58 17.31 21.74
CA LEU A 147 27.14 18.41 20.94
C LEU A 147 26.04 19.39 20.49
N LYS A 148 24.90 18.87 20.02
CA LYS A 148 23.72 19.69 19.70
C LYS A 148 23.20 20.45 20.92
N SER A 149 23.17 19.82 22.09
CA SER A 149 22.72 20.49 23.32
C SER A 149 23.65 21.64 23.74
N LEU A 150 24.98 21.44 23.62
CA LEU A 150 25.95 22.48 23.92
C LEU A 150 25.84 23.64 22.92
N LEU A 151 25.69 23.32 21.64
CA LEU A 151 25.47 24.31 20.58
C LEU A 151 24.17 25.11 20.81
N LYS A 152 23.10 24.48 21.31
CA LYS A 152 21.88 25.19 21.72
C LYS A 152 22.14 26.19 22.82
N VAL A 153 22.80 25.76 23.90
CA VAL A 153 23.06 26.62 25.06
C VAL A 153 23.93 27.81 24.67
N THR A 154 24.98 27.59 23.88
CA THR A 154 25.84 28.68 23.41
C THR A 154 25.07 29.63 22.50
N LEU A 155 24.27 29.12 21.56
CA LEU A 155 23.48 29.92 20.64
C LEU A 155 22.43 30.78 21.39
N VAL A 156 21.70 30.17 22.33
CA VAL A 156 20.72 30.87 23.18
C VAL A 156 21.41 31.93 24.03
N GLY A 157 22.54 31.59 24.67
CA GLY A 157 23.30 32.51 25.50
C GLY A 157 23.86 33.69 24.71
N CYS A 158 24.41 33.45 23.51
CA CYS A 158 24.88 34.50 22.61
C CYS A 158 23.73 35.38 22.11
N ALA A 159 22.64 34.80 21.63
CA ALA A 159 21.49 35.55 21.11
C ALA A 159 20.85 36.44 22.20
N ALA A 160 20.60 35.87 23.38
CA ALA A 160 20.10 36.61 24.53
C ALA A 160 21.10 37.67 25.00
N GLY A 161 22.38 37.34 25.10
CA GLY A 161 23.44 38.26 25.51
C GLY A 161 23.55 39.47 24.58
N VAL A 162 23.60 39.24 23.26
CA VAL A 162 23.61 40.30 22.25
C VAL A 162 22.36 41.17 22.36
N TYR A 163 21.17 40.56 22.47
CA TYR A 163 19.92 41.30 22.62
C TYR A 163 19.93 42.18 23.88
N LEU A 164 20.33 41.63 25.04
CA LEU A 164 20.39 42.37 26.30
C LEU A 164 21.42 43.49 26.25
N MET A 165 22.56 43.30 25.59
CA MET A 165 23.55 44.35 25.39
C MET A 165 23.01 45.47 24.50
N SER A 166 22.31 45.13 23.41
CA SER A 166 21.66 46.11 22.53
C SER A 166 20.51 46.84 23.22
N ALA A 167 19.75 46.15 24.07
CA ALA A 167 18.61 46.69 24.81
C ALA A 167 18.98 47.39 26.12
N LYS A 168 20.27 47.37 26.53
CA LYS A 168 20.75 47.90 27.81
C LYS A 168 20.25 49.33 28.09
N SER A 169 20.34 50.22 27.10
CA SER A 169 19.90 51.62 27.27
C SER A 169 18.41 51.71 27.60
N HIS A 170 17.58 50.94 26.89
CA HIS A 170 16.14 50.86 27.10
C HIS A 170 15.79 50.26 28.48
N MET A 171 16.54 49.25 28.93
CA MET A 171 16.38 48.69 30.27
C MET A 171 16.69 49.69 31.39
N ILE A 172 17.69 50.56 31.20
CA ILE A 172 18.03 51.61 32.18
C ILE A 172 16.94 52.68 32.20
N GLN A 173 16.38 53.04 31.04
CA GLN A 173 15.30 54.03 30.91
C GLN A 173 14.03 53.62 31.66
N LEU A 174 13.76 52.31 31.73
CA LEU A 174 12.61 51.72 32.42
C LEU A 174 12.49 52.15 33.90
N ILE A 175 13.61 52.51 34.56
CA ILE A 175 13.63 52.98 35.96
C ILE A 175 12.94 54.34 36.11
N TYR A 176 12.95 55.16 35.06
CA TYR A 176 12.43 56.52 35.06
C TYR A 176 11.02 56.62 34.49
N GLU A 177 10.44 55.50 34.03
CA GLU A 177 9.13 55.48 33.42
C GLU A 177 7.99 55.31 34.43
N PRO A 178 6.81 55.91 34.18
CA PRO A 178 5.61 55.61 34.95
C PRO A 178 5.25 54.13 34.86
N VAL A 179 4.80 53.54 35.97
CA VAL A 179 4.55 52.09 36.12
C VAL A 179 3.73 51.49 34.96
N ALA A 180 2.66 52.16 34.53
CA ALA A 180 1.80 51.65 33.45
C ALA A 180 2.53 51.53 32.09
N ILE A 181 3.41 52.49 31.79
CA ILE A 181 4.22 52.50 30.56
C ILE A 181 5.38 51.51 30.71
N GLY A 182 6.07 51.54 31.85
CA GLY A 182 7.17 50.62 32.16
C GLY A 182 6.77 49.15 32.09
N LEU A 183 5.56 48.77 32.51
CA LEU A 183 5.07 47.39 32.37
C LEU A 183 4.90 46.97 30.90
N LYS A 184 4.43 47.89 30.04
CA LYS A 184 4.26 47.62 28.61
C LYS A 184 5.62 47.45 27.92
N ASP A 185 6.57 48.31 28.25
CA ASP A 185 7.90 48.30 27.64
C ASP A 185 8.76 47.15 28.19
N MET A 186 8.61 46.80 29.48
CA MET A 186 9.15 45.56 30.05
C MET A 186 8.65 44.32 29.29
N ARG A 187 7.33 44.25 29.04
CA ARG A 187 6.74 43.14 28.25
C ARG A 187 7.32 43.10 26.85
N SER A 188 7.49 44.26 26.21
CA SER A 188 8.11 44.36 24.88
C SER A 188 9.53 43.81 24.88
N LEU A 189 10.36 44.23 25.84
CA LEU A 189 11.75 43.76 26.01
C LEU A 189 11.84 42.25 26.24
N VAL A 190 11.04 41.71 27.16
CA VAL A 190 11.04 40.27 27.46
C VAL A 190 10.57 39.46 26.25
N SER A 191 9.48 39.89 25.60
CA SER A 191 8.94 39.21 24.43
C SER A 191 9.87 39.29 23.21
N GLY A 192 10.57 40.42 23.03
CA GLY A 192 11.55 40.61 21.98
C GLY A 192 12.79 39.73 22.19
N CYS A 193 13.29 39.65 23.43
CA CYS A 193 14.38 38.73 23.78
C CYS A 193 14.00 37.28 23.47
N LEU A 194 12.83 36.85 23.92
CA LEU A 194 12.33 35.50 23.67
C LEU A 194 12.18 35.22 22.17
N LEU A 195 11.67 36.18 21.39
CA LEU A 195 11.57 36.03 19.94
C LEU A 195 12.94 35.89 19.28
N VAL A 196 13.92 36.73 19.64
CA VAL A 196 15.28 36.65 19.09
C VAL A 196 15.92 35.30 19.39
N VAL A 197 15.74 34.76 20.60
CA VAL A 197 16.20 33.42 20.97
C VAL A 197 15.51 32.34 20.15
N ILE A 198 14.18 32.41 19.98
CA ILE A 198 13.42 31.45 19.16
C ILE A 198 13.92 31.48 17.70
N LEU A 199 14.08 32.67 17.13
CA LEU A 199 14.57 32.84 15.76
C LEU A 199 16.01 32.31 15.60
N ALA A 200 16.87 32.54 16.61
CA ALA A 200 18.23 32.03 16.60
C ALA A 200 18.29 30.49 16.60
N LEU A 201 17.30 29.80 17.19
CA LEU A 201 17.23 28.33 17.17
C LEU A 201 16.78 27.75 15.82
N ILE A 202 16.13 28.53 14.94
CA ILE A 202 15.58 28.03 13.66
C ILE A 202 16.64 27.34 12.78
N PRO A 203 17.83 27.91 12.52
CA PRO A 203 18.83 27.26 11.66
C PRO A 203 19.29 25.90 12.21
N LEU A 204 19.47 25.81 13.53
CA LEU A 204 19.88 24.57 14.18
C LEU A 204 18.80 23.48 14.06
N VAL A 205 17.55 23.86 14.29
CA VAL A 205 16.40 22.94 14.17
C VAL A 205 16.21 22.53 12.72
N GLY A 206 16.37 23.45 11.76
CA GLY A 206 16.34 23.15 10.33
C GLY A 206 17.38 22.10 9.94
N TYR A 207 18.60 22.22 10.46
CA TYR A 207 19.64 21.20 10.30
C TYR A 207 19.25 19.85 10.92
N ASP A 208 18.72 19.84 12.15
CA ASP A 208 18.29 18.60 12.83
C ASP A 208 17.16 17.89 12.06
N VAL A 209 16.18 18.65 11.58
CA VAL A 209 15.09 18.16 10.73
C VAL A 209 15.63 17.53 9.45
N PHE A 210 16.50 18.24 8.74
CA PHE A 210 17.10 17.72 7.51
C PHE A 210 17.89 16.45 7.75
N HIS A 211 18.73 16.43 8.79
CA HIS A 211 19.51 15.26 9.18
C HIS A 211 18.60 14.07 9.54
N GLN A 212 17.49 14.31 10.23
CA GLN A 212 16.57 13.25 10.64
C GLN A 212 15.79 12.66 9.46
N ILE A 213 15.37 13.48 8.49
CA ILE A 213 14.75 13.02 7.24
C ILE A 213 15.76 12.17 6.46
N MET A 214 16.98 12.67 6.29
CA MET A 214 18.04 11.98 5.54
C MET A 214 18.45 10.67 6.22
N SER A 215 18.58 10.67 7.55
CA SER A 215 18.88 9.46 8.33
C SER A 215 17.78 8.42 8.19
N ASN A 216 16.50 8.84 8.20
CA ASN A 216 15.38 7.94 7.99
C ASN A 216 15.39 7.36 6.57
N LEU A 217 15.61 8.17 5.55
CA LEU A 217 15.73 7.69 4.17
C LEU A 217 16.90 6.71 4.01
N LYS A 218 18.06 7.00 4.60
CA LYS A 218 19.21 6.08 4.61
C LYS A 218 18.87 4.73 5.24
N LYS A 219 18.13 4.71 6.35
CA LYS A 219 17.67 3.46 7.00
C LYS A 219 16.67 2.67 6.16
N LEU A 220 15.97 3.33 5.25
CA LEU A 220 15.01 2.70 4.34
C LEU A 220 15.62 2.25 3.02
N ARG A 221 16.87 2.64 2.70
CA ARG A 221 17.57 2.19 1.49
C ARG A 221 17.62 0.68 1.42
N MET A 222 17.60 0.19 0.19
CA MET A 222 17.53 -1.23 -0.11
C MET A 222 18.68 -1.65 -1.01
N SER A 223 19.01 -2.95 -0.97
CA SER A 223 19.93 -3.51 -1.96
C SER A 223 19.17 -3.88 -3.24
N ARG A 224 19.90 -4.01 -4.36
CA ARG A 224 19.30 -4.50 -5.62
C ARG A 224 18.65 -5.87 -5.47
N GLN A 225 19.20 -6.70 -4.60
CA GLN A 225 18.67 -8.02 -4.32
C GLN A 225 17.34 -7.93 -3.55
N GLU A 226 17.26 -7.07 -2.53
CA GLU A 226 16.03 -6.83 -1.76
C GLU A 226 14.90 -6.31 -2.67
N ILE A 227 15.19 -5.39 -3.60
CA ILE A 227 14.21 -4.90 -4.60
C ILE A 227 13.69 -6.07 -5.44
N ARG A 228 14.60 -6.88 -5.99
CA ARG A 228 14.23 -8.00 -6.86
C ARG A 228 13.36 -9.02 -6.12
N ASP A 229 13.69 -9.30 -4.86
CA ASP A 229 12.93 -10.25 -4.05
C ASP A 229 11.56 -9.67 -3.63
N GLU A 230 11.45 -8.36 -3.42
CA GLU A 230 10.16 -7.70 -3.20
C GLU A 230 9.26 -7.73 -4.46
N PHE A 231 9.82 -7.51 -5.65
CA PHE A 231 9.09 -7.69 -6.91
C PHE A 231 8.58 -9.12 -7.08
N LYS A 232 9.42 -10.13 -6.79
CA LYS A 232 9.00 -11.54 -6.80
C LYS A 232 7.87 -11.84 -5.82
N GLN A 233 7.88 -11.23 -4.63
CA GLN A 233 6.81 -11.42 -3.65
C GLN A 233 5.47 -10.80 -4.08
N GLN A 234 5.51 -9.68 -4.81
CA GLN A 234 4.29 -9.00 -5.27
C GLN A 234 3.69 -9.65 -6.52
N GLU A 235 4.50 -9.95 -7.53
CA GLU A 235 4.03 -10.49 -8.81
C GLU A 235 3.98 -12.04 -8.84
N GLY A 236 4.59 -12.69 -7.85
CA GLY A 236 4.83 -14.12 -7.83
C GLY A 236 6.02 -14.52 -8.70
N ASP A 237 6.59 -15.69 -8.44
CA ASP A 237 7.72 -16.20 -9.23
C ASP A 237 7.25 -16.53 -10.67
N PRO A 238 7.89 -15.95 -11.71
CA PRO A 238 7.60 -16.29 -13.11
C PRO A 238 7.62 -17.80 -13.40
N HIS A 239 8.52 -18.55 -12.76
CA HIS A 239 8.61 -20.00 -12.90
C HIS A 239 7.36 -20.70 -12.34
N VAL A 240 6.84 -20.23 -11.21
CA VAL A 240 5.62 -20.77 -10.60
C VAL A 240 4.41 -20.46 -11.49
N LYS A 241 4.29 -19.22 -11.99
CA LYS A 241 3.21 -18.84 -12.93
C LYS A 241 3.26 -19.66 -14.22
N GLY A 242 4.47 -19.89 -14.76
CA GLY A 242 4.69 -20.76 -15.92
C GLY A 242 4.27 -22.21 -15.64
N ARG A 243 4.64 -22.75 -14.48
CA ARG A 243 4.27 -24.11 -14.07
C ARG A 243 2.77 -24.29 -13.91
N ILE A 244 2.08 -23.32 -13.30
CA ILE A 244 0.62 -23.33 -13.17
C ILE A 244 -0.04 -23.39 -14.56
N LYS A 245 0.41 -22.56 -15.51
CA LYS A 245 -0.13 -22.54 -16.89
C LYS A 245 0.11 -23.88 -17.62
N GLN A 246 1.25 -24.52 -17.40
CA GLN A 246 1.55 -25.85 -17.95
C GLN A 246 0.60 -26.92 -17.38
N LEU A 247 0.39 -26.93 -16.07
CA LEU A 247 -0.51 -27.87 -15.40
C LEU A 247 -1.97 -27.68 -15.86
N GLN A 248 -2.42 -26.44 -15.98
CA GLN A 248 -3.77 -26.13 -16.51
C GLN A 248 -3.96 -26.67 -17.93
N ARG A 249 -2.98 -26.49 -18.83
CA ARG A 249 -3.02 -27.04 -20.19
C ARG A 249 -3.02 -28.57 -20.20
N ALA A 250 -2.25 -29.22 -19.31
CA ALA A 250 -2.23 -30.67 -19.20
C ALA A 250 -3.59 -31.22 -18.73
N ALA A 251 -4.19 -30.60 -17.70
CA ALA A 251 -5.50 -30.99 -17.19
C ALA A 251 -6.62 -30.77 -18.22
N ALA A 252 -6.56 -29.71 -19.01
CA ALA A 252 -7.52 -29.48 -20.11
C ALA A 252 -7.40 -30.55 -21.21
N ARG A 253 -6.18 -30.91 -21.60
CA ARG A 253 -5.95 -32.01 -22.58
C ARG A 253 -6.43 -33.36 -22.07
N GLN A 254 -6.28 -33.63 -20.77
CA GLN A 254 -6.76 -34.88 -20.20
C GLN A 254 -8.29 -34.97 -20.27
N ARG A 255 -9.00 -33.91 -19.85
CA ARG A 255 -10.47 -33.85 -19.97
C ARG A 255 -10.95 -34.04 -21.40
N MET A 256 -10.30 -33.36 -22.37
CA MET A 256 -10.60 -33.54 -23.79
C MET A 256 -10.44 -35.00 -24.25
N MET A 257 -9.46 -35.74 -23.74
CA MET A 257 -9.26 -37.16 -24.08
C MET A 257 -10.31 -38.07 -23.43
N GLU A 258 -10.81 -37.71 -22.24
CA GLU A 258 -11.89 -38.43 -21.54
C GLU A 258 -13.23 -38.32 -22.28
N ASP A 259 -13.44 -37.28 -23.09
CA ASP A 259 -14.67 -37.07 -23.88
C ASP A 259 -14.68 -37.85 -25.21
N ILE A 260 -13.53 -38.35 -25.68
CA ILE A 260 -13.40 -39.06 -26.97
C ILE A 260 -14.32 -40.29 -27.09
N PRO A 261 -14.49 -41.15 -26.06
CA PRO A 261 -15.38 -42.32 -26.14
C PRO A 261 -16.84 -41.98 -26.48
N GLN A 262 -17.27 -40.74 -26.25
CA GLN A 262 -18.62 -40.27 -26.56
C GLN A 262 -18.77 -39.79 -28.02
N ALA A 263 -17.69 -39.76 -28.79
CA ALA A 263 -17.72 -39.30 -30.18
C ALA A 263 -18.40 -40.30 -31.10
N ASP A 264 -19.21 -39.77 -32.03
CA ASP A 264 -19.91 -40.57 -33.02
C ASP A 264 -19.03 -40.85 -34.25
N VAL A 265 -18.12 -39.91 -34.56
CA VAL A 265 -17.20 -40.01 -35.69
C VAL A 265 -15.92 -39.20 -35.44
N ILE A 266 -14.80 -39.72 -35.96
CA ILE A 266 -13.54 -38.98 -36.05
C ILE A 266 -13.28 -38.59 -37.50
N VAL A 267 -13.06 -37.30 -37.76
CA VAL A 267 -12.66 -36.75 -39.05
C VAL A 267 -11.16 -36.50 -39.05
N ASN A 268 -10.45 -37.15 -39.97
CA ASN A 268 -8.99 -37.14 -40.03
C ASN A 268 -8.48 -36.39 -41.25
N ASN A 269 -7.42 -35.61 -41.03
CA ASN A 269 -6.42 -35.28 -42.05
C ASN A 269 -5.20 -36.16 -41.77
N PRO A 270 -4.85 -37.11 -42.66
CA PRO A 270 -3.83 -38.15 -42.42
C PRO A 270 -2.53 -37.64 -41.78
N THR A 271 -2.05 -36.46 -42.20
CA THR A 271 -0.76 -35.92 -41.78
C THR A 271 -0.80 -34.91 -40.63
N HIS A 272 -1.95 -34.28 -40.32
CA HIS A 272 -1.94 -33.10 -39.44
C HIS A 272 -3.03 -33.01 -38.38
N TYR A 273 -4.27 -33.43 -38.64
CA TYR A 273 -5.41 -33.11 -37.77
C TYR A 273 -6.31 -34.32 -37.51
N SER A 274 -6.90 -34.37 -36.32
CA SER A 274 -7.97 -35.28 -35.98
C SER A 274 -8.99 -34.59 -35.09
N ILE A 275 -10.25 -34.74 -35.46
CA ILE A 275 -11.39 -34.05 -34.83
C ILE A 275 -12.46 -35.07 -34.48
N ALA A 276 -12.93 -35.01 -33.24
CA ALA A 276 -14.01 -35.83 -32.74
C ALA A 276 -15.31 -35.03 -32.71
N LEU A 277 -16.33 -35.55 -33.37
CA LEU A 277 -17.67 -34.96 -33.41
C LEU A 277 -18.66 -35.90 -32.72
N SER A 278 -19.61 -35.32 -31.99
CA SER A 278 -20.77 -36.05 -31.47
C SER A 278 -22.06 -35.37 -31.90
N TYR A 279 -23.07 -36.20 -32.19
CA TYR A 279 -24.41 -35.79 -32.55
C TYR A 279 -25.43 -36.66 -31.80
N LYS A 280 -26.27 -36.01 -31.01
CA LYS A 280 -27.33 -36.68 -30.24
C LYS A 280 -28.66 -36.51 -30.97
N GLU A 281 -29.33 -37.61 -31.32
CA GLU A 281 -30.60 -37.61 -32.06
C GLU A 281 -31.72 -36.89 -31.29
N ASP A 282 -31.70 -36.93 -29.96
CA ASP A 282 -32.69 -36.29 -29.09
C ASP A 282 -32.38 -34.80 -28.80
N GLY A 283 -31.28 -34.26 -29.35
CA GLY A 283 -30.84 -32.89 -29.15
C GLY A 283 -31.31 -31.95 -30.26
N THR A 284 -31.85 -30.79 -29.91
CA THR A 284 -32.28 -29.74 -30.86
C THR A 284 -31.13 -28.87 -31.37
N GLY A 285 -29.99 -29.46 -31.79
CA GLY A 285 -28.80 -28.69 -32.15
C GLY A 285 -27.88 -29.38 -33.15
N ALA A 286 -26.97 -28.60 -33.73
CA ALA A 286 -25.94 -29.10 -34.63
C ALA A 286 -24.90 -29.97 -33.88
N PRO A 287 -24.15 -30.83 -34.61
CA PRO A 287 -23.09 -31.65 -34.03
C PRO A 287 -22.09 -30.82 -33.20
N MET A 288 -21.66 -31.37 -32.07
CA MET A 288 -20.75 -30.73 -31.13
C MET A 288 -19.33 -31.24 -31.32
N MET A 289 -18.35 -30.35 -31.21
CA MET A 289 -16.93 -30.71 -31.24
C MET A 289 -16.47 -31.17 -29.86
N LEU A 290 -16.18 -32.47 -29.70
CA LEU A 290 -15.73 -33.03 -28.42
C LEU A 290 -14.21 -32.94 -28.23
N ALA A 291 -13.45 -33.10 -29.31
CA ALA A 291 -12.00 -33.00 -29.26
C ALA A 291 -11.45 -32.51 -30.60
N LYS A 292 -10.39 -31.72 -30.56
CA LYS A 292 -9.57 -31.40 -31.74
C LYS A 292 -8.09 -31.46 -31.37
N GLY A 293 -7.27 -31.98 -32.27
CA GLY A 293 -5.84 -32.11 -32.06
C GLY A 293 -5.06 -31.92 -33.35
N ALA A 294 -3.82 -31.43 -33.20
CA ALA A 294 -2.81 -31.40 -34.25
C ALA A 294 -1.58 -32.20 -33.83
N GLY A 295 -0.86 -32.77 -34.81
CA GLY A 295 0.38 -33.53 -34.57
C GLY A 295 0.19 -34.70 -33.58
N ASP A 296 1.00 -34.76 -32.53
CA ASP A 296 0.97 -35.84 -31.52
C ASP A 296 -0.40 -35.99 -30.84
N ILE A 297 -1.13 -34.89 -30.65
CA ILE A 297 -2.47 -34.91 -30.06
C ILE A 297 -3.45 -35.57 -31.04
N ALA A 298 -3.32 -35.29 -32.34
CA ALA A 298 -4.13 -35.93 -33.36
C ALA A 298 -3.89 -37.45 -33.40
N LEU A 299 -2.63 -37.87 -33.28
CA LEU A 299 -2.27 -39.28 -33.20
C LEU A 299 -2.92 -39.96 -31.99
N ARG A 300 -2.83 -39.34 -30.80
CA ARG A 300 -3.49 -39.85 -29.59
C ARG A 300 -5.01 -39.93 -29.72
N ILE A 301 -5.66 -38.96 -30.37
CA ILE A 301 -7.10 -39.01 -30.63
C ILE A 301 -7.45 -40.24 -31.48
N ARG A 302 -6.65 -40.54 -32.52
CA ARG A 302 -6.85 -41.74 -33.36
C ARG A 302 -6.64 -43.02 -32.56
N GLU A 303 -5.57 -43.10 -31.77
CA GLU A 303 -5.30 -44.28 -30.93
C GLU A 303 -6.46 -44.54 -29.95
N GLU A 304 -6.96 -43.50 -29.30
CA GLU A 304 -8.04 -43.64 -28.33
C GLU A 304 -9.38 -43.98 -28.99
N ALA A 305 -9.66 -43.39 -30.15
CA ALA A 305 -10.84 -43.72 -30.95
C ALA A 305 -10.78 -45.14 -31.52
N ALA A 306 -9.59 -45.64 -31.89
CA ALA A 306 -9.39 -47.02 -32.33
C ALA A 306 -9.70 -48.01 -31.20
N LYS A 307 -9.25 -47.75 -29.97
CA LYS A 307 -9.56 -48.58 -28.79
C LYS A 307 -11.07 -48.67 -28.54
N HIS A 308 -11.80 -47.57 -28.76
CA HIS A 308 -13.24 -47.50 -28.57
C HIS A 308 -14.05 -47.87 -29.82
N ASN A 309 -13.41 -48.34 -30.89
CA ASN A 309 -14.03 -48.72 -32.16
C ASN A 309 -14.90 -47.60 -32.81
N ILE A 310 -14.50 -46.35 -32.62
CA ILE A 310 -15.19 -45.19 -33.20
C ILE A 310 -14.87 -45.11 -34.70
N PRO A 311 -15.87 -44.96 -35.58
CA PRO A 311 -15.65 -44.83 -37.02
C PRO A 311 -14.76 -43.63 -37.35
N MET A 312 -13.76 -43.85 -38.21
CA MET A 312 -12.86 -42.82 -38.70
C MET A 312 -13.09 -42.59 -40.19
N LEU A 313 -13.18 -41.32 -40.59
CA LEU A 313 -13.26 -40.90 -41.98
C LEU A 313 -12.09 -39.99 -42.33
N GLU A 314 -11.41 -40.29 -43.41
CA GLU A 314 -10.38 -39.41 -43.97
C GLU A 314 -11.05 -38.35 -44.85
N ALA A 315 -11.03 -37.11 -44.37
CA ALA A 315 -11.56 -35.96 -45.09
C ALA A 315 -10.69 -34.73 -44.79
N PRO A 316 -9.54 -34.59 -45.48
CA PRO A 316 -8.58 -33.53 -45.19
C PRO A 316 -9.16 -32.10 -45.27
N PRO A 317 -9.98 -31.72 -46.26
CA PRO A 317 -10.62 -30.40 -46.34
C PRO A 317 -11.50 -30.10 -45.12
N LEU A 318 -12.37 -31.05 -44.74
CA LEU A 318 -13.29 -30.89 -43.62
C LEU A 318 -12.54 -30.82 -42.29
N ALA A 319 -11.51 -31.65 -42.11
CA ALA A 319 -10.68 -31.64 -40.91
C ALA A 319 -9.93 -30.30 -40.73
N ARG A 320 -9.42 -29.68 -41.80
CA ARG A 320 -8.78 -28.37 -41.70
C ARG A 320 -9.77 -27.27 -41.32
N ALA A 321 -10.92 -27.24 -41.99
CA ALA A 321 -11.97 -26.25 -41.75
C ALA A 321 -12.49 -26.32 -40.30
N LEU A 322 -12.81 -27.53 -39.82
CA LEU A 322 -13.28 -27.75 -38.45
C LEU A 322 -12.24 -27.36 -37.40
N TYR A 323 -10.95 -27.66 -37.61
CA TYR A 323 -9.90 -27.35 -36.64
C TYR A 323 -9.76 -25.85 -36.38
N ARG A 324 -9.92 -25.03 -37.42
CA ARG A 324 -9.75 -23.57 -37.36
C ARG A 324 -11.02 -22.82 -36.96
N HIS A 325 -12.20 -23.31 -37.37
CA HIS A 325 -13.45 -22.56 -37.22
C HIS A 325 -14.37 -23.04 -36.10
N CYS A 326 -13.98 -24.05 -35.33
CA CYS A 326 -14.79 -24.58 -34.24
C CYS A 326 -13.91 -24.89 -33.02
N GLU A 327 -14.35 -24.46 -31.84
CA GLU A 327 -13.69 -24.78 -30.56
C GLU A 327 -14.31 -25.99 -29.87
N ILE A 328 -13.57 -26.58 -28.94
CA ILE A 328 -14.01 -27.74 -28.17
C ILE A 328 -15.21 -27.34 -27.29
N GLY A 329 -16.30 -28.11 -27.36
CA GLY A 329 -17.56 -27.86 -26.65
C GLY A 329 -18.56 -27.00 -27.43
N GLU A 330 -18.18 -26.46 -28.58
CA GLU A 330 -19.06 -25.65 -29.43
C GLU A 330 -19.76 -26.50 -30.49
N GLN A 331 -20.88 -25.98 -31.00
CA GLN A 331 -21.55 -26.52 -32.17
C GLN A 331 -20.76 -26.15 -33.42
N ILE A 332 -20.77 -27.03 -34.42
CA ILE A 332 -20.12 -26.74 -35.70
C ILE A 332 -20.73 -25.48 -36.36
N PRO A 333 -19.98 -24.75 -37.20
CA PRO A 333 -20.51 -23.63 -37.98
C PRO A 333 -21.53 -24.07 -39.04
N THR A 334 -22.53 -23.24 -39.31
CA THR A 334 -23.62 -23.50 -40.28
C THR A 334 -23.10 -23.85 -41.68
N GLU A 335 -21.99 -23.25 -42.07
CA GLU A 335 -21.34 -23.43 -43.39
C GLU A 335 -20.81 -24.86 -43.59
N LEU A 336 -20.52 -25.59 -42.50
CA LEU A 336 -20.00 -26.96 -42.53
C LEU A 336 -21.09 -28.01 -42.32
N TYR A 337 -22.37 -27.62 -42.17
CA TYR A 337 -23.46 -28.56 -41.89
C TYR A 337 -23.64 -29.58 -42.99
N GLY A 338 -23.56 -29.16 -44.26
CA GLY A 338 -23.70 -30.07 -45.40
C GLY A 338 -22.63 -31.16 -45.37
N ALA A 339 -21.36 -30.76 -45.22
CA ALA A 339 -20.24 -31.69 -45.16
C ALA A 339 -20.33 -32.62 -43.95
N VAL A 340 -20.66 -32.13 -42.76
CA VAL A 340 -20.78 -32.98 -41.56
C VAL A 340 -22.01 -33.89 -41.62
N ALA A 341 -23.12 -33.46 -42.21
CA ALA A 341 -24.32 -34.28 -42.38
C ALA A 341 -24.05 -35.51 -43.25
N GLU A 342 -23.26 -35.38 -44.32
CA GLU A 342 -22.83 -36.53 -45.14
C GLU A 342 -21.95 -37.51 -44.35
N VAL A 343 -21.03 -36.99 -43.52
CA VAL A 343 -20.20 -37.83 -42.64
C VAL A 343 -21.06 -38.60 -41.64
N LEU A 344 -22.03 -37.93 -41.01
CA LEU A 344 -22.95 -38.59 -40.07
C LEU A 344 -23.85 -39.60 -40.78
N ALA A 345 -24.39 -39.28 -41.96
CA ALA A 345 -25.20 -40.20 -42.75
C ALA A 345 -24.43 -41.49 -43.07
N TRP A 346 -23.15 -41.39 -43.40
CA TRP A 346 -22.27 -42.53 -43.59
C TRP A 346 -22.09 -43.36 -42.31
N VAL A 347 -21.85 -42.71 -41.17
CA VAL A 347 -21.71 -43.36 -39.85
C VAL A 347 -22.99 -44.10 -39.45
N TYR A 348 -24.15 -43.49 -39.62
CA TYR A 348 -25.44 -44.12 -39.34
C TYR A 348 -25.73 -45.28 -40.29
N GLY A 349 -25.42 -45.14 -41.58
CA GLY A 349 -25.45 -46.26 -42.53
C GLY A 349 -24.55 -47.41 -42.10
N LEU A 350 -23.36 -47.11 -41.56
CA LEU A 350 -22.40 -48.10 -41.11
C LEU A 350 -22.89 -48.82 -39.84
N ARG A 351 -23.53 -48.09 -38.92
CA ARG A 351 -24.19 -48.65 -37.73
C ARG A 351 -25.35 -49.58 -38.13
N ARG A 352 -26.17 -49.20 -39.13
CA ARG A 352 -27.28 -50.03 -39.65
C ARG A 352 -26.79 -51.30 -40.34
N TRP A 353 -25.77 -51.18 -41.20
CA TRP A 353 -25.12 -52.33 -41.84
C TRP A 353 -24.53 -53.31 -40.81
N LYS A 354 -23.81 -52.82 -39.79
CA LYS A 354 -23.28 -53.66 -38.70
C LYS A 354 -24.38 -54.37 -37.89
N LYS A 355 -25.59 -53.82 -37.83
CA LYS A 355 -26.77 -54.43 -37.18
C LYS A 355 -27.56 -55.37 -38.11
N GLY A 356 -27.05 -55.68 -39.30
CA GLY A 356 -27.67 -56.61 -40.25
C GLY A 356 -28.87 -56.04 -41.01
N THR A 357 -29.11 -54.73 -40.96
CA THR A 357 -30.23 -54.05 -41.62
C THR A 357 -29.70 -53.05 -42.65
N GLY A 358 -29.57 -53.49 -43.91
CA GLY A 358 -29.23 -52.63 -45.05
C GLY A 358 -27.92 -52.98 -45.77
N ALA A 359 -27.67 -52.29 -46.89
CA ALA A 359 -26.46 -52.45 -47.71
C ALA A 359 -25.26 -51.69 -47.11
N LEU A 360 -24.04 -52.14 -47.42
CA LEU A 360 -22.80 -51.46 -47.02
C LEU A 360 -22.81 -50.02 -47.57
N PRO A 361 -22.75 -48.97 -46.72
CA PRO A 361 -22.76 -47.60 -47.19
C PRO A 361 -21.47 -47.30 -47.96
N LYS A 362 -21.60 -46.62 -49.11
CA LYS A 362 -20.45 -46.09 -49.84
C LYS A 362 -19.81 -44.99 -48.99
N LYS A 363 -18.47 -44.98 -48.91
CA LYS A 363 -17.73 -43.89 -48.27
C LYS A 363 -18.01 -42.60 -49.06
N PRO A 364 -18.34 -41.47 -48.39
CA PRO A 364 -18.54 -40.22 -49.09
C PRO A 364 -17.21 -39.76 -49.70
N GLU A 365 -17.24 -39.47 -51.00
CA GLU A 365 -16.12 -38.90 -51.75
C GLU A 365 -16.54 -37.49 -52.17
N ASN A 366 -15.64 -36.50 -52.05
CA ASN A 366 -15.90 -35.08 -52.35
C ASN A 366 -16.98 -34.41 -51.49
N LEU A 367 -16.77 -34.37 -50.17
CA LEU A 367 -17.64 -33.64 -49.23
C LEU A 367 -17.76 -32.15 -49.61
N PRO A 368 -18.96 -31.54 -49.52
CA PRO A 368 -19.21 -30.16 -49.91
C PRO A 368 -18.66 -29.17 -48.85
N VAL A 369 -17.34 -29.02 -48.82
CA VAL A 369 -16.65 -28.03 -47.99
C VAL A 369 -16.47 -26.74 -48.79
N PRO A 370 -17.00 -25.59 -48.33
CA PRO A 370 -16.78 -24.31 -49.01
C PRO A 370 -15.28 -24.00 -49.15
N ALA A 371 -14.83 -23.66 -50.37
CA ALA A 371 -13.42 -23.37 -50.65
C ALA A 371 -12.86 -22.21 -49.79
N ALA A 372 -13.71 -21.29 -49.34
CA ALA A 372 -13.33 -20.18 -48.46
C ALA A 372 -12.95 -20.61 -47.02
N LEU A 373 -13.34 -21.81 -46.59
CA LEU A 373 -13.05 -22.35 -45.25
C LEU A 373 -11.97 -23.44 -45.26
N ASP A 374 -11.59 -23.92 -46.46
CA ASP A 374 -10.47 -24.86 -46.63
C ASP A 374 -9.19 -24.11 -46.99
N PHE A 375 -8.31 -23.94 -46.00
CA PHE A 375 -7.07 -23.18 -46.15
C PHE A 375 -5.92 -23.95 -46.81
N ALA A 376 -6.19 -25.00 -47.59
CA ALA A 376 -5.15 -25.63 -48.41
C ALA A 376 -4.43 -24.63 -49.34
N GLN A 377 -5.07 -23.50 -49.64
CA GLN A 377 -4.50 -22.43 -50.46
C GLN A 377 -3.59 -21.44 -49.69
N GLU A 378 -3.69 -21.33 -48.35
CA GLU A 378 -2.85 -20.40 -47.58
C GLU A 378 -1.43 -20.94 -47.31
N SER A 379 -1.17 -22.24 -47.49
CA SER A 379 0.15 -22.85 -47.22
C SER A 379 1.15 -22.71 -48.38
N HIS A 380 0.85 -21.89 -49.39
CA HIS A 380 1.73 -21.62 -50.53
C HIS A 380 2.35 -20.20 -50.54
N GLU A 381 2.14 -19.38 -49.50
CA GLU A 381 2.81 -18.09 -49.30
C GLU A 381 3.82 -18.09 -48.15
#